data_AF-A0A0E3S2R8-F1
#
_entry.id   AF-A0A0E3S2R8-F1
#
_cell.length_a   1.000
_cell.length_b   1.000
_cell.length_c   1.000
_cell.angle_alpha   90.00
_cell.angle_beta   90.00
_cell.angle_gamma   90.00
#
_symmetry.space_group_name_H-M   'P 1'
#
loop_
_entity.id
_entity.type
_entity.pdbx_description
1 polymer ?
#
loop_
_entity_poly.entity_id
_entity_poly.type
_entity_poly.pdbx_seq_one_letter_code
_entity_poly.pdbx_strand_id
1 'polypeptide(L)' 'MKEVNAGALQQASRNLNKAFTNFFNFGFGYPQNKKKKDHHFSFQIPQHCRTL' A
#
# COMPACT_ATOMS: atom_id res chain seq x y z
N MET A 1 18.11 34.75 5.99
CA MET A 1 17.74 33.54 5.22
C MET A 1 19.03 33.00 4.61
N LYS A 2 19.44 31.75 4.87
CA LYS A 2 20.64 31.19 4.22
C LYS A 2 20.35 31.05 2.72
N GLU A 3 21.23 31.56 1.87
CA GLU A 3 21.14 31.30 0.42
C GLU A 3 21.21 29.79 0.18
N VAL A 4 20.13 29.24 -0.37
CA VAL A 4 20.08 27.85 -0.78
C VAL A 4 20.72 27.76 -2.15
N ASN A 5 21.79 26.97 -2.28
CA ASN A 5 22.43 26.70 -3.56
C ASN A 5 21.38 26.09 -4.52
N ALA A 6 21.12 26.77 -5.63
CA ALA A 6 20.14 26.35 -6.63
C ALA A 6 20.42 24.93 -7.16
N GLY A 7 21.69 24.54 -7.29
CA GLY A 7 22.09 23.19 -7.71
C GLY A 7 21.74 22.13 -6.67
N ALA A 8 21.92 22.44 -5.38
CA ALA A 8 21.52 21.54 -4.30
C ALA A 8 19.99 21.34 -4.27
N LEU A 9 19.23 22.41 -4.50
CA LEU A 9 17.77 22.35 -4.58
C LEU A 9 17.29 21.50 -5.77
N GLN A 10 17.89 21.70 -6.95
CA GLN A 10 17.58 20.91 -8.13
C GLN A 10 17.91 19.43 -7.94
N GLN A 11 19.04 19.12 -7.31
CA GLN A 11 19.43 17.73 -7.04
C GLN A 11 18.50 17.07 -6.02
N ALA A 12 18.09 17.79 -4.98
CA ALA A 12 17.11 17.29 -4.01
C ALA A 12 15.78 16.94 -4.70
N SER A 13 15.30 17.79 -5.61
CA SER A 13 14.10 17.53 -6.40
C SER A 13 14.22 16.28 -7.29
N ARG A 14 15.36 16.11 -7.97
CA ARG A 14 15.63 14.89 -8.78
C ARG A 14 15.67 13.62 -7.91
N ASN A 15 16.33 13.70 -6.75
CA ASN A 15 16.43 12.59 -5.82
C ASN A 15 15.04 12.18 -5.30
N LEU A 16 14.20 13.17 -4.95
CA LEU A 16 12.82 12.94 -4.51
C LEU A 16 12.02 12.20 -5.59
N ASN A 17 12.06 12.66 -6.83
CA ASN A 17 11.32 12.03 -7.94
C ASN A 17 11.79 10.59 -8.20
N LYS A 18 13.11 10.36 -8.14
CA LYS A 18 13.67 9.01 -8.30
C LYS A 18 13.27 8.10 -7.15
N ALA A 19 13.32 8.58 -5.91
CA ALA A 19 12.92 7.82 -4.73
C ALA A 19 11.42 7.45 -4.78
N PHE A 20 10.55 8.40 -5.12
CA PHE A 20 9.12 8.16 -5.29
C PHE A 20 8.84 7.07 -6.33
N THR A 21 9.42 7.23 -7.53
CA THR A 21 9.27 6.27 -8.63
C THR A 21 9.76 4.88 -8.21
N ASN A 22 10.94 4.80 -7.61
CA ASN A 22 11.51 3.52 -7.20
C ASN A 22 10.67 2.83 -6.11
N PHE A 23 10.21 3.59 -5.13
CA PHE A 23 9.43 3.06 -4.02
C PHE A 23 8.10 2.46 -4.51
N PHE A 24 7.35 3.18 -5.34
CA PHE A 24 6.01 2.75 -5.74
C PHE A 24 5.99 1.88 -7.01
N ASN A 25 6.90 2.06 -7.96
CA ASN A 25 6.86 1.29 -9.21
C ASN A 25 7.64 -0.03 -9.11
N PHE A 26 8.73 -0.08 -8.35
CA PHE A 26 9.61 -1.25 -8.27
C PHE A 26 9.69 -1.88 -6.87
N GLY A 27 9.36 -1.14 -5.82
CA GLY A 27 9.37 -1.60 -4.44
C GLY A 27 8.02 -2.13 -3.96
N PHE A 28 7.31 -1.31 -3.18
CA PHE A 28 6.12 -1.70 -2.41
C PHE A 28 4.83 -1.66 -3.22
N GLY A 29 4.84 -1.12 -4.44
CA GLY A 29 3.62 -0.88 -5.20
C GLY A 29 2.83 0.32 -4.66
N TYR A 30 1.92 0.86 -5.47
CA TYR A 30 0.95 1.84 -4.99
C TYR A 30 -0.04 1.19 -4.01
N PRO A 31 -0.59 1.94 -3.05
CA PRO A 31 -1.69 1.46 -2.22
C PRO A 31 -2.84 0.95 -3.09
N GLN A 32 -3.24 -0.30 -2.85
CA GLN A 32 -4.36 -0.93 -3.55
C GLN A 32 -5.51 -1.15 -2.58
N ASN A 33 -6.74 -0.94 -3.07
CA ASN A 33 -7.94 -1.35 -2.35
C ASN A 33 -7.93 -2.87 -2.19
N LYS A 34 -7.91 -3.36 -0.95
CA LYS A 34 -8.02 -4.79 -0.68
C LYS A 34 -9.43 -5.24 -1.03
N LYS A 35 -9.56 -6.23 -1.90
CA LYS A 35 -10.84 -6.91 -2.10
C LYS A 35 -11.19 -7.66 -0.81
N LYS A 36 -12.44 -7.57 -0.38
CA LYS A 36 -12.96 -8.43 0.68
C LYS A 36 -12.71 -9.88 0.23
N LYS A 37 -11.98 -10.66 1.02
CA LYS A 37 -11.91 -12.10 0.78
C LYS A 37 -13.34 -12.62 0.93
N ASP A 38 -13.88 -13.18 -0.13
CA ASP A 38 -15.18 -13.84 -0.11
C ASP A 38 -14.99 -15.19 0.58
N HIS A 39 -14.69 -15.14 1.87
CA HIS A 39 -14.64 -16.34 2.68
C HIS A 39 -16.09 -16.72 2.96
N HIS A 40 -16.62 -17.63 2.12
CA HIS A 40 -17.85 -18.38 2.41
C HIS A 40 -17.52 -19.35 3.56
N PHE A 41 -17.24 -18.83 4.75
CA PHE A 41 -17.14 -19.64 5.95
C PHE A 41 -18.57 -20.00 6.34
N SER A 42 -19.04 -21.15 5.87
CA SER A 42 -20.14 -21.84 6.53
C SER A 42 -19.64 -22.28 7.90
N PHE A 43 -20.21 -21.71 8.96
CA PHE A 43 -20.00 -22.27 10.29
C PHE A 43 -20.69 -23.63 10.33
N GLN A 44 -19.99 -24.66 10.82
CA GLN A 44 -20.62 -25.94 11.06
C GLN A 44 -21.58 -25.79 12.22
N ILE A 45 -22.87 -26.03 11.97
CA ILE A 45 -23.87 -26.13 13.03
C ILE A 45 -23.75 -27.53 13.65
N PRO A 46 -23.60 -27.66 14.97
CA PRO A 46 -23.65 -28.95 15.64
C PRO A 46 -24.92 -29.72 15.29
N GLN A 47 -24.79 -31.03 15.01
CA GLN A 47 -25.89 -31.86 14.52
C GLN A 47 -27.13 -31.87 15.42
N HIS A 48 -26.94 -31.70 16.74
CA HIS A 48 -28.03 -31.67 17.72
C HIS A 48 -28.92 -30.42 17.63
N CYS A 49 -28.50 -29.37 16.90
CA CYS A 49 -29.32 -28.18 16.66
C CYS A 49 -30.22 -28.31 15.41
N ARG A 50 -30.18 -29.45 14.70
CA ARG A 50 -30.83 -29.66 13.40
C ARG A 50 -32.13 -30.46 13.49
N THR A 51 -32.88 -30.30 14.57
CA THR A 51 -34.16 -31.01 14.77
C THR A 51 -35.31 -30.02 14.87
N LEU A 52 -36.01 -29.83 13.75
CA LEU A 52 -37.41 -29.41 13.65
C LEU A 52 -38.06 -30.26 12.55
#